data_AF-A0A5C9B2U7-F1
#
_entry.id   AF-A0A5C9B2U7-F1
#
_cell.length_a   1.000
_cell.length_b   1.000
_cell.length_c   1.000
_cell.angle_alpha   90.00
_cell.angle_beta   90.00
_cell.angle_gamma   90.00
#
_symmetry.space_group_name_H-M   'P 1'
#
loop_
_entity.id
_entity.type
_entity.pdbx_description
1 polymer ?
#
loop_
_entity_poly.entity_id
_entity_poly.type
_entity_poly.pdbx_seq_one_letter_code
_entity_poly.pdbx_strand_id
1 'polypeptide(L)'
;MTDTKKVCCVSITLIVLLRLSIGWQFLYEGMWKINTLSTPTPWSAEGYLRNAQGPFRNTFRNMTGDPNDLDWLDKEKVAAKWDDWSAR
;
A
#
# COMPACT_ATOMS: atom_id res chain seq x y z
N MET A 1 25.92 -35.36 22.73
CA MET A 1 25.48 -35.12 21.34
C MET A 1 24.03 -34.67 21.40
N THR A 2 23.77 -33.37 21.32
CA THR A 2 22.41 -32.83 21.22
C THR A 2 21.71 -33.51 20.07
N ASP A 3 20.49 -34.00 20.30
CA ASP A 3 19.74 -34.77 19.31
C ASP A 3 19.43 -33.87 18.10
N THR A 4 20.23 -33.99 17.04
CA THR A 4 20.18 -33.14 15.84
C THR A 4 18.79 -33.12 15.22
N LYS A 5 18.01 -34.21 15.37
CA LYS A 5 16.64 -34.29 14.87
C LYS A 5 15.70 -33.35 15.64
N LYS A 6 15.88 -33.21 16.95
CA LYS A 6 15.10 -32.27 17.77
C LYS A 6 15.38 -30.82 17.39
N VAL A 7 16.64 -30.48 17.13
CA VAL A 7 17.03 -29.12 16.70
C VAL A 7 16.44 -28.78 15.33
N CYS A 8 16.46 -29.71 14.38
CA CYS A 8 15.79 -29.53 13.08
C CYS A 8 14.27 -29.35 13.23
N CYS A 9 13.59 -30.18 14.03
CA CYS A 9 12.15 -30.04 14.26
C CYS A 9 11.79 -28.67 14.86
N VAL A 10 12.53 -28.22 15.87
CA VAL A 10 12.31 -26.90 16.48
C VAL A 10 12.52 -25.78 15.45
N SER A 11 13.59 -25.87 14.66
CA SER A 11 13.89 -24.87 13.62
C SER A 11 12.80 -24.80 12.56
N ILE A 12 12.29 -25.95 12.09
CA ILE A 12 11.20 -26.01 11.10
C ILE A 12 9.94 -25.38 11.67
N THR A 13 9.55 -25.73 12.90
CA THR A 13 8.37 -25.16 13.56
C THR A 13 8.49 -23.65 13.69
N LEU A 14 9.65 -23.13 14.09
CA LEU A 14 9.88 -21.69 14.21
C LEU A 14 9.79 -20.98 12.86
N ILE A 15 10.33 -21.55 11.78
CA ILE A 15 10.22 -20.98 10.43
C ILE A 15 8.77 -20.96 9.95
N VAL A 16 8.01 -22.02 10.22
CA VAL A 16 6.59 -22.10 9.86
C VAL A 16 5.78 -21.04 10.62
N LEU A 17 6.02 -20.90 11.93
CA LEU A 17 5.39 -19.85 12.73
C LEU A 17 5.75 -18.45 12.22
N LEU A 18 7.02 -18.19 11.93
CA LEU A 18 7.45 -16.91 11.37
C LEU A 18 6.72 -16.59 10.06
N ARG A 19 6.60 -17.55 9.15
CA ARG A 19 5.87 -17.37 7.89
C ARG A 19 4.39 -17.07 8.12
N LEU A 20 3.75 -17.77 9.06
CA LEU A 20 2.35 -17.51 9.42
C LEU A 20 2.17 -16.14 10.07
N SER A 21 3.06 -15.72 10.96
CA SER A 21 3.00 -14.40 11.60
C SER A 21 3.13 -13.26 10.60
N ILE A 22 4.09 -13.35 9.66
CA ILE A 22 4.25 -12.35 8.59
C ILE A 22 3.01 -12.33 7.70
N GLY A 23 2.51 -13.50 7.31
CA GLY A 23 1.30 -13.61 6.49
C GLY A 23 0.06 -13.01 7.19
N TRP A 24 -0.09 -13.23 8.49
CA TRP A 24 -1.18 -12.69 9.28
C TRP A 24 -1.14 -11.16 9.36
N GLN A 25 0.05 -10.57 9.55
CA GLN A 25 0.22 -9.11 9.55
C GLN A 25 -0.20 -8.50 8.21
N PHE A 26 0.23 -9.09 7.09
CA PHE A 26 -0.18 -8.60 5.76
C PHE A 26 -1.67 -8.76 5.50
N LEU A 27 -2.29 -9.85 5.96
CA LEU A 27 -3.74 -10.03 5.87
C LEU A 27 -4.49 -8.97 6.67
N TYR A 28 -4.05 -8.71 7.91
CA TYR A 28 -4.63 -7.68 8.75
C TYR A 28 -4.52 -6.29 8.13
N GLU A 29 -3.32 -5.91 7.64
CA GLU A 29 -3.12 -4.63 6.95
C GLU A 29 -3.96 -4.52 5.67
N GLY A 30 -4.09 -5.60 4.91
CA GLY A 30 -4.93 -5.65 3.71
C GLY A 30 -6.41 -5.44 4.02
N MET A 31 -6.94 -6.17 5.02
CA MET A 31 -8.30 -6.01 5.52
C MET A 31 -8.54 -4.60 6.05
N TRP A 32 -7.60 -4.05 6.81
CA TRP A 32 -7.69 -2.69 7.35
C TRP A 32 -7.81 -1.67 6.21
N LYS A 33 -6.98 -1.76 5.16
CA LYS A 33 -7.05 -0.88 3.97
C LYS A 33 -8.43 -0.94 3.31
N ILE A 34 -9.02 -2.13 3.17
CA ILE A 34 -10.37 -2.29 2.59
C ILE A 34 -11.42 -1.59 3.45
N ASN A 35 -11.36 -1.73 4.77
CA ASN A 35 -12.32 -1.08 5.67
C ASN A 35 -12.19 0.45 5.65
N THR A 36 -10.99 0.97 5.42
CA THR A 36 -10.79 2.42 5.30
C THR A 36 -11.50 3.02 4.08
N LEU A 37 -11.81 2.25 3.03
CA LEU A 37 -12.52 2.77 1.84
C LEU A 37 -13.90 3.37 2.19
N SER A 38 -14.56 2.90 3.24
CA SER A 38 -15.87 3.41 3.69
C SER A 38 -15.77 4.62 4.64
N THR A 39 -14.55 5.08 4.94
CA THR A 39 -14.27 6.18 5.88
C THR A 39 -13.98 7.47 5.09
N PRO A 40 -14.21 8.68 5.64
CA PRO A 40 -13.88 9.96 4.98
C PRO A 40 -12.44 10.12 4.48
N THR A 41 -11.48 9.32 4.98
CA THR A 41 -10.08 9.31 4.55
C THR A 41 -9.69 7.95 3.97
N PRO A 42 -10.18 7.58 2.77
CA PRO A 42 -9.93 6.26 2.18
C PRO A 42 -8.44 6.05 1.91
N TRP A 43 -7.96 4.84 2.20
CA TRP A 43 -6.59 4.47 1.86
C TRP A 43 -6.44 4.39 0.33
N SER A 44 -5.45 5.07 -0.22
CA SER A 44 -5.14 5.08 -1.65
C SER A 44 -3.69 4.70 -1.92
N ALA A 45 -3.48 3.90 -2.96
CA ALA A 45 -2.15 3.53 -3.46
C ALA A 45 -1.55 4.58 -4.42
N GLU A 46 -2.30 5.65 -4.71
CA GLU A 46 -1.94 6.68 -5.69
C GLU A 46 -0.54 7.25 -5.45
N GLY A 47 -0.18 7.57 -4.20
CA GLY A 47 1.15 8.10 -3.87
C GLY A 47 2.31 7.15 -4.20
N TYR A 48 2.11 5.83 -4.12
CA TYR A 48 3.12 4.85 -4.48
C TYR A 48 3.25 4.71 -6.00
N LEU A 49 2.11 4.67 -6.69
CA LEU A 49 2.05 4.56 -8.15
C LEU A 49 2.62 5.80 -8.84
N ARG A 50 2.40 7.00 -8.28
CA ARG A 50 2.93 8.27 -8.78
C ARG A 50 4.45 8.32 -8.72
N ASN A 51 5.04 7.69 -7.71
CA ASN A 51 6.48 7.59 -7.51
C ASN A 51 7.13 6.38 -8.20
N ALA A 52 6.39 5.63 -9.01
CA ALA A 52 6.96 4.52 -9.77
C ALA A 52 8.11 4.99 -10.66
N GLN A 53 9.18 4.20 -10.72
CA GLN A 53 10.36 4.44 -11.56
C GLN A 53 10.68 3.19 -12.39
N GLY A 54 11.41 3.38 -13.50
CA GLY A 54 11.81 2.29 -14.39
C GLY A 54 10.95 2.17 -15.65
N PRO A 55 11.10 1.08 -16.42
CA PRO A 55 10.54 0.97 -17.77
C PRO A 55 9.00 0.97 -17.80
N PHE A 56 8.35 0.48 -16.74
CA PHE A 56 6.88 0.44 -16.62
C PHE A 56 6.29 1.64 -15.87
N ARG A 57 7.09 2.67 -15.59
CA ARG A 57 6.67 3.88 -14.88
C ARG A 57 5.41 4.51 -15.50
N ASN A 58 5.36 4.59 -16.82
CA ASN A 58 4.21 5.20 -17.52
C ASN A 58 2.91 4.43 -17.26
N THR A 59 2.95 3.10 -17.21
CA THR A 59 1.79 2.28 -16.91
C THR A 59 1.27 2.54 -15.50
N PHE A 60 2.17 2.57 -14.50
CA PHE A 60 1.79 2.80 -13.11
C PHE A 60 1.27 4.21 -12.86
N ARG A 61 1.89 5.22 -13.48
CA ARG A 61 1.46 6.61 -13.41
C ARG A 61 0.16 6.89 -14.16
N ASN A 62 -0.10 6.19 -15.26
CA ASN A 62 -1.38 6.32 -15.95
C ASN A 62 -2.56 5.80 -15.11
N MET A 63 -2.31 4.91 -14.14
CA MET A 63 -3.35 4.45 -13.21
C MET A 63 -3.69 5.47 -12.12
N THR A 64 -2.91 6.55 -11.94
CA THR A 64 -3.17 7.58 -10.90
C THR A 64 -4.04 8.74 -11.38
N GLY A 65 -4.52 8.73 -12.63
CA GLY A 65 -5.36 9.80 -13.20
C GLY A 65 -4.58 11.06 -13.61
N ASP A 66 -3.53 11.42 -12.88
CA ASP A 66 -2.58 12.48 -13.25
C ASP A 66 -1.15 11.93 -13.33
N PRO A 67 -0.69 11.52 -14.52
CA PRO A 67 0.63 10.90 -14.68
C PRO A 67 1.80 11.88 -14.54
N ASN A 68 1.54 13.17 -14.71
CA ASN A 68 2.56 14.23 -14.83
C ASN A 68 2.39 15.36 -13.80
N ASP A 69 1.46 15.22 -12.83
CA ASP A 69 1.10 16.28 -11.88
C ASP A 69 0.67 17.59 -12.57
N LEU A 70 0.14 17.52 -13.80
CA LEU A 70 -0.25 18.70 -14.59
C LEU A 70 -1.52 19.36 -14.05
N ASP A 71 -2.35 18.63 -13.31
CA ASP A 71 -3.57 19.17 -12.72
C ASP A 71 -3.27 20.21 -11.64
N TRP A 72 -2.07 20.21 -11.05
CA TRP A 72 -1.61 21.28 -10.15
C TRP A 72 -1.34 22.61 -10.85
N LEU A 73 -1.13 22.59 -12.16
CA LEU A 73 -0.88 23.80 -12.95
C LEU A 73 -2.19 24.43 -13.44
N ASP A 74 -3.29 23.68 -13.40
CA ASP A 74 -4.63 24.15 -13.76
C ASP A 74 -5.28 24.89 -12.58
N LYS A 75 -5.43 26.20 -12.73
CA LYS A 75 -5.98 27.09 -11.72
C LYS A 75 -7.40 26.68 -11.31
N GLU A 76 -8.23 26.23 -12.26
CA GLU A 76 -9.63 25.91 -12.01
C GLU A 76 -9.75 24.64 -11.17
N LYS A 77 -8.95 23.61 -11.49
CA LYS A 77 -8.89 22.36 -10.73
C LYS A 77 -8.36 22.58 -9.30
N VAL A 78 -7.34 23.40 -9.14
CA VAL A 78 -6.77 23.72 -7.82
C VAL A 78 -7.77 24.51 -6.97
N ALA A 79 -8.47 25.48 -7.56
CA ALA A 79 -9.52 26.23 -6.86
C ALA A 79 -10.66 25.32 -6.40
N ALA A 80 -11.18 24.47 -7.30
CA ALA A 80 -12.24 23.51 -6.96
C ALA A 80 -11.84 22.54 -5.84
N LYS A 81 -10.58 22.08 -5.84
CA LYS A 81 -10.03 21.22 -4.78
C LYS A 81 -9.92 21.94 -3.43
N TRP A 82 -9.59 23.23 -3.44
CA TRP A 82 -9.55 24.06 -2.22
C TRP A 82 -10.95 24.30 -1.66
N ASP A 83 -11.92 24.55 -2.54
CA ASP A 83 -13.33 24.71 -2.17
C ASP A 83 -13.89 23.42 -1.54
N ASP A 84 -13.62 22.25 -2.15
CA ASP A 84 -14.00 20.94 -1.60
C ASP A 84 -13.33 20.64 -0.25
N TRP A 85 -12.06 21.02 -0.09
CA TRP A 85 -11.39 20.94 1.21
C TRP A 85 -12.00 21.85 2.27
N SER A 86 -12.37 23.08 1.90
CA SER A 86 -12.99 24.04 2.84
C SER A 86 -14.39 23.61 3.30
N ALA A 87 -15.06 22.78 2.50
CA ALA A 87 -16.41 22.28 2.77
C ALA A 87 -16.44 20.97 3.60
N ARG A 88 -15.28 20.34 3.84
CA ARG A 88 -15.11 19.14 4.66
C ARG A 88 -14.87 19.47 6.13
#